data_AF-A0A3R7S8P0-F1
#
_entry.id   AF-A0A3R7S8P0-F1
#
_cell.length_a   1.000
_cell.length_b   1.000
_cell.length_c   1.000
_cell.angle_alpha   90.00
_cell.angle_beta   90.00
_cell.angle_gamma   90.00
#
_symmetry.space_group_name_H-M   'P 1'
#
loop_
_entity.id
_entity.type
_entity.pdbx_description
1 polymer ?
#
loop_
_entity_poly.entity_id
_entity_poly.type
_entity_poly.pdbx_seq_one_letter_code
_entity_poly.pdbx_strand_id
1 'polypeptide(L)'
;MTTIRVTAGQFVFGGRLEKDLSPETCAAFEKHMPFSSKAIHVRWSGAAIWLPLGDLDFGIGYENNTCYPSPGQMILYPGGVSETEILLSYGGVNFGSKAGQLSGNHFITLTDGLDQLATLGKVTLWEGAQDILIEYAS
;
A
#
# COMPACT_ATOMS: atom_id res chain seq x y z
N MET A 1 -7.57 -17.44 -4.77
CA MET A 1 -7.20 -16.38 -3.81
C MET A 1 -5.70 -16.46 -3.61
N THR A 2 -4.96 -15.43 -4.04
CA THR A 2 -3.50 -15.39 -3.85
C THR A 2 -3.21 -14.79 -2.48
N THR A 3 -2.73 -15.62 -1.55
CA THR A 3 -2.39 -15.22 -0.19
C THR A 3 -0.96 -14.70 -0.12
N ILE A 4 -0.76 -13.65 0.67
CA ILE A 4 0.53 -13.00 0.84
C ILE A 4 0.81 -12.79 2.33
N ARG A 5 2.09 -12.62 2.64
CA ARG A 5 2.59 -12.15 3.92
C ARG A 5 3.19 -10.76 3.71
N VAL A 6 2.83 -9.83 4.57
CA VAL A 6 3.42 -8.48 4.62
C VAL A 6 4.18 -8.34 5.92
N THR A 7 5.49 -8.19 5.85
CA THR A 7 6.35 -7.90 7.00
C THR A 7 6.75 -6.43 6.93
N ALA A 8 6.40 -5.63 7.94
CA ALA A 8 6.76 -4.22 8.03
C ALA A 8 7.47 -3.96 9.36
N GLY A 9 8.79 -3.77 9.35
CA GLY A 9 9.62 -3.75 10.55
C GLY A 9 9.45 -5.03 11.37
N GLN A 10 9.00 -4.89 12.61
CA GLN A 10 8.69 -6.02 13.50
C GLN A 10 7.27 -6.61 13.33
N PHE A 11 6.43 -5.97 12.51
CA PHE A 11 5.02 -6.32 12.37
C PHE A 11 4.82 -7.29 11.20
N VAL A 12 3.94 -8.26 11.38
CA VAL A 12 3.63 -9.28 10.38
C VAL A 12 2.13 -9.34 10.19
N PHE A 13 1.70 -9.27 8.93
CA PHE A 13 0.31 -9.32 8.52
C PHE A 13 0.11 -10.44 7.48
N GLY A 14 -1.01 -11.13 7.59
CA GLY A 14 -1.55 -11.93 6.48
C GLY A 14 -2.35 -11.02 5.55
N GLY A 15 -2.43 -11.37 4.27
CA GLY A 15 -3.24 -10.63 3.32
C GLY A 15 -3.53 -11.40 2.04
N ARG A 16 -4.22 -10.73 1.12
CA ARG A 16 -4.54 -11.25 -0.21
C ARG A 16 -4.36 -10.19 -1.29
N LEU A 17 -4.11 -10.66 -2.51
CA LEU A 17 -4.29 -9.85 -3.72
C LEU A 17 -5.76 -9.83 -4.14
N GLU A 18 -6.28 -8.65 -4.50
CA GLU A 18 -7.66 -8.42 -4.95
C GLU A 18 -7.84 -8.71 -6.45
N LYS A 19 -7.46 -9.92 -6.89
CA LYS A 19 -7.41 -10.30 -8.31
C LYS A 19 -8.76 -10.27 -9.03
N ASP A 20 -9.87 -10.32 -8.30
CA ASP A 20 -11.22 -10.26 -8.87
C ASP A 20 -11.66 -8.82 -9.15
N LEU A 21 -11.17 -7.85 -8.36
CA LEU A 21 -11.55 -6.44 -8.48
C LEU A 21 -10.50 -5.60 -9.22
N SER A 22 -9.23 -6.00 -9.11
CA SER A 22 -8.08 -5.30 -9.70
C SER A 22 -7.10 -6.25 -10.41
N PRO A 23 -7.58 -7.05 -11.39
CA PRO A 23 -6.77 -8.08 -12.05
C PRO A 23 -5.50 -7.53 -12.72
N GLU A 24 -5.57 -6.39 -13.40
CA GLU A 24 -4.42 -5.82 -14.12
C GLU A 24 -3.37 -5.27 -13.15
N THR A 25 -3.84 -4.57 -12.12
CA THR A 25 -2.99 -4.03 -11.04
C THR A 25 -2.27 -5.16 -10.29
N CYS A 26 -3.00 -6.21 -9.90
CA CYS A 26 -2.40 -7.35 -9.23
C CYS A 26 -1.39 -8.06 -10.15
N ALA A 27 -1.72 -8.30 -11.42
CA ALA A 27 -0.81 -8.95 -12.35
C ALA A 27 0.47 -8.13 -12.62
N ALA A 28 0.37 -6.80 -12.64
CA ALA A 28 1.53 -5.92 -12.73
C ALA A 28 2.40 -6.01 -11.47
N PHE A 29 1.78 -5.92 -10.29
CA PHE A 29 2.50 -6.02 -9.01
C PHE A 29 3.17 -7.38 -8.81
N GLU A 30 2.52 -8.48 -9.20
CA GLU A 30 3.07 -9.84 -9.09
C GLU A 30 4.43 -10.02 -9.80
N LYS A 31 4.73 -9.22 -10.83
CA LYS A 31 6.02 -9.22 -11.54
C LYS A 31 7.18 -8.69 -10.68
N HIS A 32 6.87 -7.98 -9.60
CA HIS A 32 7.84 -7.42 -8.67
C HIS A 32 7.94 -8.23 -7.35
N MET A 33 7.28 -9.39 -7.27
CA MET A 33 7.33 -10.26 -6.09
C MET A 33 8.60 -11.13 -6.06
N PRO A 34 9.23 -11.34 -4.89
CA PRO A 34 8.95 -10.68 -3.62
C PRO A 34 9.31 -9.20 -3.66
N PHE A 35 8.43 -8.36 -3.14
CA PHE A 35 8.57 -6.92 -3.21
C PHE A 35 9.17 -6.38 -1.92
N SER A 36 10.31 -5.70 -2.00
CA SER A 36 11.01 -5.09 -0.87
C SER A 36 11.16 -3.58 -1.06
N SER A 37 10.91 -2.80 -0.01
CA SER A 37 11.02 -1.34 -0.04
C SER A 37 11.12 -0.74 1.37
N LYS A 38 11.02 0.58 1.47
CA LYS A 38 10.89 1.33 2.72
C LYS A 38 9.52 2.01 2.76
N ALA A 39 8.76 1.76 3.82
CA ALA A 39 7.52 2.46 4.11
C ALA A 39 7.79 3.65 5.05
N ILE A 40 7.27 4.82 4.69
CA ILE A 40 7.36 6.06 5.47
C ILE A 40 5.95 6.59 5.77
N HIS A 41 5.81 7.40 6.80
CA HIS A 41 4.52 7.96 7.14
C HIS A 41 4.09 8.99 6.10
N VAL A 42 2.80 8.99 5.73
CA VAL A 42 2.28 9.94 4.75
C VAL A 42 2.36 11.38 5.25
N ARG A 43 2.53 12.32 4.31
CA ARG A 43 2.55 13.78 4.53
C ARG A 43 1.16 14.40 4.49
N TRP A 44 0.30 13.93 3.57
CA TRP A 44 -0.96 14.61 3.22
C TRP A 44 -2.20 13.79 3.57
N SER A 45 -2.09 12.46 3.58
CA SER A 45 -3.24 11.56 3.42
C SER A 45 -3.89 11.09 4.73
N GLY A 46 -3.42 11.55 5.89
CA GLY A 46 -3.95 11.14 7.20
C GLY A 46 -3.27 9.88 7.76
N ALA A 47 -4.06 8.91 8.22
CA ALA A 47 -3.57 7.73 8.92
C ALA A 47 -3.14 6.61 7.95
N ALA A 48 -2.01 6.83 7.28
CA ALA A 48 -1.41 5.86 6.36
C ALA A 48 0.12 5.89 6.37
N ILE A 49 0.72 4.85 5.79
CA ILE A 49 2.14 4.84 5.39
C ILE A 49 2.21 4.66 3.87
N TRP A 50 3.22 5.24 3.21
CA TRP A 50 3.46 5.06 1.77
C TRP A 50 4.86 4.51 1.50
N LEU A 51 4.99 3.82 0.37
CA LEU A 51 6.24 3.33 -0.21
C LEU A 51 6.51 4.16 -1.49
N PRO A 52 7.50 5.08 -1.48
CA PRO A 52 7.76 5.95 -2.62
C PRO A 52 8.48 5.15 -3.70
N LEU A 53 7.91 5.10 -4.91
CA LEU A 53 8.46 4.32 -6.03
C LEU A 53 9.05 5.21 -7.12
N GLY A 54 9.00 6.55 -6.95
CA GLY A 54 9.56 7.51 -7.88
C GLY A 54 8.93 7.38 -9.27
N ASP A 55 9.78 7.15 -10.27
CA ASP A 55 9.42 7.04 -11.69
C ASP A 55 9.10 5.59 -12.12
N LEU A 56 8.94 4.66 -11.17
CA LEU A 56 8.55 3.29 -11.52
C LEU A 56 7.18 3.28 -12.19
N ASP A 57 7.13 2.73 -13.40
CA ASP A 57 5.91 2.57 -14.18
C ASP A 57 5.48 1.10 -14.17
N PHE A 58 4.29 0.83 -13.64
CA PHE A 58 3.67 -0.50 -13.65
C PHE A 58 2.97 -0.82 -14.97
N GLY A 59 2.82 0.17 -15.86
CA GLY A 59 2.15 0.04 -17.15
C GLY A 59 0.64 -0.16 -17.01
N ILE A 60 0.03 0.42 -15.96
CA ILE A 60 -1.40 0.27 -15.65
C ILE A 60 -2.10 1.63 -15.55
N GLY A 61 -3.40 1.64 -15.82
CA GLY A 61 -4.30 2.77 -15.57
C GLY A 61 -5.00 2.68 -14.20
N TYR A 62 -6.06 3.46 -14.02
CA TYR A 62 -6.93 3.33 -12.85
C TYR A 62 -7.85 2.11 -12.96
N GLU A 63 -7.94 1.37 -11.87
CA GLU A 63 -8.69 0.12 -11.75
C GLU A 63 -9.17 -0.04 -10.30
N ASN A 64 -10.50 -0.10 -10.08
CA ASN A 64 -11.11 -0.17 -8.74
C ASN A 64 -10.46 0.83 -7.75
N ASN A 65 -10.30 2.07 -8.22
CA ASN A 65 -9.56 3.09 -7.51
C ASN A 65 -10.39 3.79 -6.44
N THR A 66 -9.74 4.20 -5.37
CA THR A 66 -10.35 4.97 -4.28
C THR A 66 -9.40 6.03 -3.75
N CYS A 67 -9.97 7.12 -3.24
CA CYS A 67 -9.25 8.11 -2.43
C CYS A 67 -9.39 7.82 -0.93
N TYR A 68 -10.22 6.85 -0.54
CA TYR A 68 -10.62 6.55 0.83
C TYR A 68 -10.38 5.07 1.17
N PRO A 69 -9.13 4.57 1.10
CA PRO A 69 -8.85 3.18 1.47
C PRO A 69 -9.18 2.94 2.94
N SER A 70 -9.89 1.85 3.20
CA SER A 70 -10.20 1.39 4.55
C SER A 70 -8.95 0.85 5.25
N PRO A 71 -8.89 0.85 6.60
CA PRO A 71 -7.76 0.27 7.32
C PRO A 71 -7.46 -1.16 6.86
N GLY A 72 -6.20 -1.44 6.57
CA GLY A 72 -5.72 -2.73 6.06
C GLY A 72 -5.76 -2.85 4.53
N GLN A 73 -6.33 -1.88 3.82
CA GLN A 73 -6.24 -1.84 2.37
C GLN A 73 -4.96 -1.15 1.91
N MET A 74 -4.34 -1.72 0.87
CA MET A 74 -3.25 -1.07 0.15
C MET A 74 -3.71 -0.67 -1.25
N ILE A 75 -3.39 0.57 -1.62
CA ILE A 75 -3.65 1.11 -2.95
C ILE A 75 -2.33 1.35 -3.70
N LEU A 76 -2.33 1.13 -5.00
CA LEU A 76 -1.25 1.49 -5.91
C LEU A 76 -1.68 2.70 -6.74
N TYR A 77 -0.94 3.80 -6.62
CA TYR A 77 -1.11 4.97 -7.48
C TYR A 77 -0.15 4.86 -8.67
N PRO A 78 -0.65 4.82 -9.92
CA PRO A 78 0.18 4.59 -11.12
C PRO A 78 1.03 5.79 -11.55
N GLY A 79 1.04 6.88 -10.77
CA GLY A 79 1.80 8.09 -11.09
C GLY A 79 1.03 9.10 -11.96
N GLY A 80 1.76 10.07 -12.52
CA GLY A 80 1.22 11.12 -13.39
C GLY A 80 1.30 12.51 -12.76
N VAL A 81 0.38 12.83 -11.84
CA VAL A 81 0.37 14.14 -11.13
C VAL A 81 1.42 14.20 -10.01
N SER A 82 1.75 13.05 -9.43
CA SER A 82 2.71 12.84 -8.34
C SER A 82 3.53 11.59 -8.67
N GLU A 83 4.57 11.32 -7.89
CA GLU A 83 5.34 10.07 -8.00
C GLU A 83 4.45 8.84 -7.82
N THR A 84 4.84 7.73 -8.45
CA THR A 84 4.20 6.42 -8.23
C THR A 84 4.40 6.01 -6.77
N GLU A 85 3.34 5.55 -6.11
CA GLU A 85 3.43 5.12 -4.71
C GLU A 85 2.44 4.00 -4.38
N ILE A 86 2.83 3.16 -3.41
CA ILE A 86 1.91 2.25 -2.72
C ILE A 86 1.58 2.86 -1.37
N LEU A 87 0.31 2.89 -1.00
CA LEU A 87 -0.15 3.41 0.28
C LEU A 87 -0.90 2.33 1.05
N LEU A 88 -0.53 2.09 2.31
CA LEU A 88 -1.25 1.23 3.26
C LEU A 88 -2.00 2.10 4.28
N SER A 89 -3.31 1.97 4.31
CA SER A 89 -4.17 2.64 5.29
C SER A 89 -4.13 1.92 6.65
N TYR A 90 -3.93 2.66 7.74
CA TYR A 90 -4.06 2.15 9.11
C TYR A 90 -5.20 2.83 9.90
N GLY A 91 -5.92 3.77 9.28
CA GLY A 91 -7.00 4.56 9.89
C GLY A 91 -7.78 5.35 8.85
N GLY A 92 -8.31 6.52 9.22
CA GLY A 92 -8.99 7.41 8.29
C GLY A 92 -8.02 8.04 7.29
N VAL A 93 -8.28 7.87 6.00
CA VAL A 93 -7.44 8.35 4.90
C VAL A 93 -8.26 9.16 3.90
N ASN A 94 -7.69 10.27 3.44
CA ASN A 94 -8.10 10.94 2.20
C ASN A 94 -6.84 11.12 1.35
N PHE A 95 -6.65 10.23 0.38
CA PHE A 95 -5.43 10.13 -0.41
C PHE A 95 -5.19 11.40 -1.24
N GLY A 96 -3.99 11.98 -1.12
CA GLY A 96 -3.66 13.22 -1.81
C GLY A 96 -2.18 13.57 -1.76
N SER A 97 -1.85 14.64 -2.48
CA SER A 97 -0.52 15.24 -2.56
C SER A 97 -0.61 16.77 -2.50
N LYS A 98 0.53 17.45 -2.67
CA LYS A 98 0.57 18.92 -2.84
C LYS A 98 -0.32 19.43 -3.98
N ALA A 99 -0.61 18.59 -4.98
CA ALA A 99 -1.41 18.95 -6.15
C ALA A 99 -2.92 18.77 -5.92
N GLY A 100 -3.34 18.21 -4.78
CA GLY A 100 -4.73 17.94 -4.46
C GLY A 100 -5.01 16.45 -4.23
N GLN A 101 -6.28 16.08 -4.32
CA GLN A 101 -6.75 14.71 -4.10
C GLN A 101 -6.23 13.77 -5.20
N LEU A 102 -5.81 12.58 -4.80
CA LEU A 102 -5.36 11.49 -5.67
C LEU A 102 -6.23 10.25 -5.40
N SER A 103 -6.24 9.29 -6.32
CA SER A 103 -6.88 7.98 -6.12
C SER A 103 -5.90 6.89 -6.48
N GLY A 104 -5.88 5.77 -5.76
CA GLY A 104 -5.06 4.61 -6.12
C GLY A 104 -5.90 3.35 -6.25
N ASN A 105 -5.40 2.38 -7.01
CA ASN A 105 -6.04 1.10 -7.28
C ASN A 105 -5.92 0.21 -6.04
N HIS A 106 -7.04 -0.20 -5.45
CA HIS A 106 -7.01 -1.12 -4.32
C HIS A 106 -6.63 -2.52 -4.79
N PHE A 107 -5.48 -3.04 -4.36
CA PHE A 107 -4.93 -4.29 -4.89
C PHE A 107 -4.51 -5.31 -3.82
N ILE A 108 -4.32 -4.88 -2.57
CA ILE A 108 -4.10 -5.77 -1.42
C ILE A 108 -5.08 -5.44 -0.30
N THR A 109 -5.58 -6.48 0.37
CA THR A 109 -6.23 -6.37 1.68
C THR A 109 -5.51 -7.25 2.68
N LEU A 110 -5.07 -6.64 3.79
CA LEU A 110 -4.60 -7.35 4.97
C LEU A 110 -5.79 -8.07 5.65
N THR A 111 -5.60 -9.33 6.01
CA THR A 111 -6.62 -10.21 6.60
C THR A 111 -6.32 -10.56 8.05
N ASP A 112 -5.06 -10.48 8.48
CA ASP A 112 -4.60 -10.91 9.80
C ASP A 112 -3.58 -9.93 10.38
N GLY A 113 -3.46 -9.89 11.71
CA GLY A 113 -2.54 -8.97 12.41
C GLY A 113 -3.03 -7.52 12.48
N LEU A 114 -4.31 -7.26 12.15
CA LEU A 114 -4.87 -5.90 12.06
C LEU A 114 -4.84 -5.13 13.39
N ASP A 115 -4.80 -5.82 14.53
CA ASP A 115 -4.64 -5.23 15.86
C ASP A 115 -3.33 -4.44 16.02
N GLN A 116 -2.31 -4.80 15.24
CA GLN A 116 -0.99 -4.17 15.26
C GLN A 116 -0.87 -2.99 14.28
N LEU A 117 -1.82 -2.83 13.35
CA LEU A 117 -1.74 -1.91 12.21
C LEU A 117 -1.64 -0.45 12.64
N ALA A 118 -2.39 -0.04 13.67
CA ALA A 118 -2.31 1.31 14.22
C ALA A 118 -0.96 1.58 14.92
N THR A 119 -0.34 0.54 15.49
CA THR A 119 0.98 0.63 16.12
C THR A 119 2.07 0.80 15.06
N LEU A 120 2.02 0.04 13.96
CA LEU A 120 2.90 0.24 12.79
C LEU A 120 2.84 1.69 12.30
N GLY A 121 1.65 2.26 12.14
CA GLY A 121 1.48 3.66 11.74
C GLY A 121 2.20 4.64 12.67
N LYS A 122 2.01 4.50 13.99
CA LYS A 122 2.65 5.35 15.01
C LYS A 122 4.17 5.19 15.04
N VAL A 123 4.67 3.96 14.98
CA VAL A 123 6.12 3.70 14.92
C VAL A 123 6.71 4.34 13.66
N THR A 124 6.07 4.17 12.50
CA THR A 124 6.55 4.79 11.26
C THR A 124 6.55 6.33 11.33
N LEU A 125 5.56 6.92 12.01
CA LEU A 125 5.49 8.37 12.21
C LEU A 125 6.61 8.92 13.11
N TRP A 126 6.82 8.29 14.26
CA TRP A 126 7.70 8.82 15.30
C TRP A 126 9.14 8.33 15.18
N GLU A 127 9.33 7.12 14.68
CA GLU A 127 10.64 6.46 14.59
C GLU A 127 11.18 6.39 13.15
N GLY A 128 10.36 6.79 12.17
CA GLY A 128 10.77 6.91 10.77
C GLY A 128 10.57 5.63 9.96
N ALA A 129 11.30 5.55 8.83
CA ALA A 129 11.08 4.55 7.80
C ALA A 129 11.18 3.10 8.31
N GLN A 130 10.21 2.27 7.96
CA GLN A 130 10.18 0.84 8.26
C GLN A 130 10.52 0.04 6.99
N ASP A 131 11.35 -0.99 7.11
CA ASP A 131 11.51 -1.99 6.04
C ASP A 131 10.19 -2.69 5.79
N ILE A 132 9.82 -2.87 4.53
CA ILE A 132 8.63 -3.66 4.17
C ILE A 132 8.99 -4.72 3.13
N LEU A 133 8.51 -5.93 3.37
CA LEU A 133 8.63 -7.08 2.49
C LEU A 133 7.23 -7.66 2.25
N ILE A 134 6.88 -7.85 0.99
CA ILE A 134 5.64 -8.51 0.56
C ILE A 134 6.04 -9.76 -0.22
N GLU A 135 5.59 -10.91 0.25
CA GLU A 135 5.93 -12.22 -0.29
C GLU A 135 4.69 -13.12 -0.33
N TYR A 136 4.74 -14.18 -1.13
CA TYR A 136 3.67 -15.18 -1.13
C TYR A 136 3.63 -15.90 0.23
N ALA A 137 2.43 -16.12 0.76
CA ALA A 137 2.28 -16.93 1.96
C ALA A 137 2.64 -18.39 1.65
N SER A 138 3.41 -19.01 2.55
CA SER A 138 3.82 -20.42 2.48
C SER A 138 2.67 -21.37 2.78
#